data_AF-A0A8J7VRA7-F1
#
_entry.id   AF-A0A8J7VRA7-F1
#
_cell.length_a   1.000
_cell.length_b   1.000
_cell.length_c   1.000
_cell.angle_alpha   90.00
_cell.angle_beta   90.00
_cell.angle_gamma   90.00
#
_symmetry.space_group_name_H-M   'P 1'
#
loop_
_entity.id
_entity.type
_entity.pdbx_description
1 polymer ?
#
loop_
_entity_poly.entity_id
_entity_poly.type
_entity_poly.pdbx_seq_one_letter_code
_entity_poly.pdbx_strand_id
1 'polypeptide(L)'
;MGELYFRLARINEDASVARPRRNHWKYRRHAKAYKVLMLDSGHLSQTFYLAAASLGLGAFYTAALNDGDFCERFGFDPAEHVVIGANGLGIIDEEKQELHFLPEPLTAA
;
A
#
# COMPACT_ATOMS: atom_id res chain seq x y z
N MET A 1 0.06 8.53 -8.22
CA MET A 1 0.60 9.47 -7.21
C MET A 1 1.59 8.78 -6.27
N GLY A 2 2.65 8.15 -6.79
CA GLY A 2 3.64 7.42 -5.98
C GLY A 2 4.83 6.89 -6.79
N GLU A 3 4.68 6.76 -8.12
CA GLU A 3 5.73 6.26 -9.02
C GLU A 3 6.97 7.17 -9.19
N LEU A 4 6.97 8.40 -8.68
CA LEU A 4 7.95 9.42 -9.09
C LEU A 4 9.25 9.49 -8.25
N TYR A 5 9.39 8.72 -7.16
CA TYR A 5 10.51 8.90 -6.21
C TYR A 5 11.69 7.94 -6.37
N PHE A 6 11.51 6.79 -7.01
CA PHE A 6 12.51 5.72 -6.97
C PHE A 6 13.13 5.52 -8.35
N ARG A 7 14.40 5.94 -8.49
CA ARG A 7 15.17 5.74 -9.72
C ARG A 7 15.49 4.26 -10.00
N LEU A 8 15.46 3.41 -8.97
CA LEU A 8 15.75 1.97 -9.04
C LEU A 8 15.05 1.25 -7.87
N ALA A 9 13.72 1.25 -7.84
CA ALA A 9 13.03 0.20 -7.11
C ALA A 9 13.23 -1.10 -7.92
N ARG A 10 14.17 -1.96 -7.52
CA ARG A 10 13.98 -3.39 -7.81
C ARG A 10 12.76 -3.77 -7.00
N ILE A 11 11.61 -3.70 -7.63
CA ILE A 11 10.32 -3.84 -6.96
C ILE A 11 10.24 -5.27 -6.40
N ASN A 12 10.57 -5.43 -5.13
CA ASN A 12 9.96 -6.47 -4.32
C ASN A 12 8.65 -5.85 -3.85
N GLU A 13 7.60 -6.08 -4.64
CA GLU A 13 6.23 -5.71 -4.31
C GLU A 13 5.79 -6.60 -3.14
N ASP A 14 5.75 -6.04 -1.93
CA ASP A 14 5.12 -6.70 -0.79
C ASP A 14 3.68 -6.17 -0.68
N ALA A 15 2.73 -7.00 -1.09
CA ALA A 15 1.31 -6.65 -1.04
C ALA A 15 0.62 -7.16 0.22
N SER A 16 -0.16 -6.27 0.83
CA SER A 16 -1.09 -6.59 1.90
C SER A 16 -2.36 -7.19 1.29
N VAL A 17 -2.39 -8.52 1.19
CA VAL A 17 -3.57 -9.27 0.75
C VAL A 17 -4.32 -9.82 1.95
N ALA A 18 -5.58 -9.43 2.08
CA ALA A 18 -6.46 -9.90 3.13
C ALA A 18 -7.22 -11.15 2.71
N ARG A 19 -7.43 -12.09 3.64
CA ARG A 19 -8.48 -13.12 3.54
C ARG A 19 -9.63 -12.75 4.47
N PRO A 20 -10.74 -12.16 3.98
CA PRO A 20 -11.80 -11.64 4.84
C PRO A 20 -12.33 -12.67 5.83
N ARG A 21 -12.42 -13.95 5.45
CA ARG A 21 -12.87 -15.05 6.31
C ARG A 21 -12.09 -15.16 7.63
N ARG A 22 -10.80 -14.77 7.63
CA ARG A 22 -9.92 -14.79 8.82
C ARG A 22 -10.16 -13.65 9.80
N ASN A 23 -10.81 -12.55 9.41
CA ASN A 23 -11.24 -11.51 10.35
C ASN A 23 -12.74 -11.63 10.68
N HIS A 24 -13.52 -12.21 9.77
CA HIS A 24 -14.95 -12.44 9.96
C HIS A 24 -15.29 -13.58 10.94
N TRP A 25 -14.35 -14.45 11.35
CA TRP A 25 -14.67 -15.46 12.39
C TRP A 25 -15.04 -14.81 13.73
N LYS A 26 -14.36 -13.71 14.09
CA LYS A 26 -14.59 -12.92 15.31
C LYS A 26 -15.63 -11.81 15.09
N TYR A 27 -15.65 -11.22 13.90
CA TYR A 27 -16.58 -10.13 13.52
C TYR A 27 -17.58 -10.58 12.45
N ARG A 28 -18.33 -11.66 12.73
CA ARG A 28 -19.25 -12.27 11.75
C ARG A 28 -20.26 -11.26 11.24
N ARG A 29 -20.36 -11.15 9.90
CA ARG A 29 -21.34 -10.30 9.19
C ARG A 29 -21.43 -8.86 9.71
N HIS A 30 -20.34 -8.34 10.27
CA HIS A 30 -20.31 -7.00 10.83
C HIS A 30 -19.29 -6.14 10.10
N ALA A 31 -19.72 -4.95 9.66
CA ALA A 31 -18.87 -3.97 8.97
C ALA A 31 -17.56 -3.60 9.71
N LYS A 32 -17.46 -3.87 11.02
CA LYS A 32 -16.23 -3.69 11.80
C LYS A 32 -15.08 -4.57 11.28
N ALA A 33 -15.36 -5.71 10.67
CA ALA A 33 -14.34 -6.57 10.07
C ALA A 33 -13.50 -5.83 9.01
N TYR A 34 -14.13 -4.97 8.20
CA TYR A 34 -13.43 -4.14 7.21
C TYR A 34 -12.58 -3.06 7.85
N LYS A 35 -13.04 -2.43 8.94
CA LYS A 35 -12.23 -1.46 9.69
C LYS A 35 -10.96 -2.10 10.24
N VAL A 36 -11.08 -3.30 10.81
CA VAL A 36 -9.94 -4.07 11.33
C VAL A 36 -8.97 -4.41 10.19
N LEU A 37 -9.46 -4.87 9.04
CA LEU A 37 -8.62 -5.16 7.87
C LEU A 37 -7.81 -3.94 7.39
N MET A 38 -8.45 -2.77 7.32
CA MET A 38 -7.77 -1.53 6.92
C MET A 38 -6.73 -1.08 7.95
N LEU A 39 -7.04 -1.22 9.25
CA LEU A 39 -6.09 -0.91 10.32
C LEU A 39 -4.89 -1.85 10.32
N ASP A 40 -5.10 -3.15 10.09
CA ASP A 40 -4.02 -4.14 10.00
C ASP A 40 -3.06 -3.78 8.85
N SER A 41 -3.61 -3.42 7.67
CA SER A 41 -2.77 -2.98 6.55
C SER A 41 -1.99 -1.70 6.87
N GLY A 42 -2.65 -0.73 7.52
CA GLY A 42 -2.01 0.50 7.96
C GLY A 42 -0.83 0.26 8.93
N HIS A 43 -1.03 -0.56 9.95
CA HIS A 43 0.02 -0.91 10.91
C HIS A 43 1.21 -1.65 10.27
N LEU A 44 0.93 -2.55 9.31
CA LEU A 44 1.97 -3.22 8.54
C LEU A 44 2.76 -2.21 7.71
N SER A 45 2.08 -1.28 7.03
CA SER A 45 2.75 -0.24 6.24
C SER A 45 3.64 0.65 7.13
N GLN A 46 3.16 1.03 8.32
CA GLN A 46 3.95 1.84 9.24
C GLN A 46 5.21 1.12 9.71
N THR A 47 5.09 -0.17 10.03
CA THR A 47 6.24 -1.00 10.39
C THR A 47 7.24 -1.06 9.23
N PHE A 48 6.74 -1.21 7.99
CA PHE A 48 7.56 -1.20 6.78
C PHE A 48 8.30 0.13 6.59
N TYR A 49 7.61 1.26 6.76
CA TYR A 49 8.24 2.59 6.71
C TYR A 49 9.34 2.75 7.75
N LEU A 50 9.13 2.31 9.00
CA LEU A 50 10.14 2.39 10.05
C LEU A 50 11.36 1.50 9.75
N ALA A 51 11.13 0.31 9.19
CA ALA A 51 12.21 -0.57 8.75
C ALA A 51 12.99 0.01 7.55
N ALA A 52 12.30 0.61 6.58
CA ALA A 52 12.96 1.30 5.47
C ALA A 52 13.81 2.48 5.96
N ALA A 53 13.26 3.29 6.86
CA ALA A 53 13.95 4.43 7.45
C ALA A 53 15.20 4.01 8.24
N SER A 54 15.15 2.91 9.00
CA SER A 54 16.33 2.41 9.73
C SER A 54 17.45 1.90 8.83
N LEU A 55 17.12 1.54 7.58
CA LEU A 55 18.06 1.11 6.55
C LEU A 55 18.50 2.25 5.61
N GLY A 56 18.02 3.48 5.82
CA GLY A 56 18.29 4.61 4.92
C GLY A 56 17.65 4.45 3.53
N LEU A 57 16.60 3.64 3.41
CA LEU A 57 15.84 3.42 2.19
C LEU A 57 14.57 4.26 2.19
N GLY A 58 14.07 4.59 1.00
CA GLY A 58 12.76 5.21 0.86
C GLY A 58 11.69 4.16 0.65
N ALA A 59 10.49 4.43 1.16
CA ALA A 59 9.34 3.55 1.07
C ALA A 59 8.07 4.32 0.67
N PHE A 60 7.09 3.60 0.11
CA PHE A 60 5.74 4.11 -0.09
C PHE A 60 4.68 3.04 0.20
N TYR A 61 3.45 3.48 0.49
CA TYR A 61 2.27 2.64 0.53
C TYR A 61 1.20 3.19 -0.42
N THR A 62 0.53 2.31 -1.17
CA THR A 62 -0.58 2.70 -2.06
C THR A 62 -1.73 1.70 -1.99
N ALA A 63 -2.95 2.22 -2.01
CA ALA A 63 -4.17 1.44 -2.24
C ALA A 63 -4.67 1.57 -3.70
N ALA A 64 -4.00 2.36 -4.53
CA ALA A 64 -4.33 2.52 -5.95
C ALA A 64 -3.76 1.35 -6.75
N LEU A 65 -4.37 0.17 -6.60
CA LEU A 65 -4.04 -1.07 -7.27
C LEU A 65 -5.24 -1.55 -8.09
N ASN A 66 -4.97 -2.29 -9.16
CA ASN A 66 -6.01 -3.05 -9.85
C ASN A 66 -6.06 -4.46 -9.23
N ASP A 67 -7.09 -4.72 -8.44
CA ASP A 67 -7.30 -6.01 -7.78
C ASP A 67 -7.33 -7.18 -8.77
N GLY A 68 -7.86 -6.98 -9.99
CA GLY A 68 -7.95 -8.01 -11.03
C GLY A 68 -6.57 -8.44 -11.52
N ASP A 69 -5.78 -7.48 -11.99
CA ASP A 69 -4.41 -7.71 -12.46
C ASP A 69 -3.53 -8.30 -11.34
N PHE A 70 -3.72 -7.83 -10.11
CA PHE A 70 -3.00 -8.32 -8.95
C PHE A 70 -3.37 -9.77 -8.62
N CYS A 71 -4.66 -10.09 -8.58
CA CYS A 71 -5.11 -11.46 -8.33
C CYS A 71 -4.62 -12.43 -9.42
N GLU A 72 -4.66 -12.02 -10.69
CA GLU A 72 -4.14 -12.83 -11.81
C GLU A 72 -2.65 -13.08 -11.67
N ARG A 73 -1.86 -12.02 -11.46
CA ARG A 73 -0.39 -12.09 -11.37
C ARG A 73 0.10 -12.98 -10.24
N PHE A 74 -0.62 -13.01 -9.12
CA PHE A 74 -0.22 -13.75 -7.92
C PHE A 74 -1.06 -15.02 -7.65
N GLY A 75 -1.99 -15.36 -8.55
CA GLY A 75 -2.83 -16.55 -8.44
C GLY A 75 -3.83 -16.52 -7.26
N PHE A 76 -4.31 -15.34 -6.88
CA PHE A 76 -5.32 -15.21 -5.83
C PHE A 76 -6.73 -15.35 -6.37
N ASP A 77 -7.58 -16.01 -5.60
CA ASP A 77 -9.02 -16.04 -5.85
C ASP A 77 -9.65 -14.73 -5.34
N PRO A 78 -10.20 -13.86 -6.21
CA PRO A 78 -10.79 -12.58 -5.83
C PRO A 78 -12.07 -12.74 -4.98
N ALA A 79 -12.69 -13.91 -4.93
CA ALA A 79 -13.81 -14.18 -4.02
C ALA A 79 -13.35 -14.39 -2.57
N GLU A 80 -12.12 -14.87 -2.38
CA GLU A 80 -11.55 -15.22 -1.06
C GLU A 80 -10.47 -14.23 -0.59
N HIS A 81 -9.94 -13.41 -1.51
CA HIS A 81 -8.86 -12.46 -1.26
C HIS A 81 -9.28 -11.05 -1.65
N VAL A 82 -8.84 -10.08 -0.84
CA VAL A 82 -9.04 -8.66 -1.11
C VAL A 82 -7.67 -8.00 -1.06
N VAL A 83 -7.32 -7.26 -2.10
CA VAL A 83 -6.08 -6.48 -2.16
C VAL A 83 -6.33 -5.17 -1.43
N ILE A 84 -5.62 -4.93 -0.33
CA ILE A 84 -5.84 -3.75 0.53
C ILE A 84 -4.86 -2.63 0.20
N GLY A 85 -3.66 -3.00 -0.23
CA GLY A 85 -2.62 -2.09 -0.65
C GLY A 85 -1.28 -2.80 -0.83
N ALA A 86 -0.30 -2.05 -1.32
CA ALA A 86 1.04 -2.53 -1.55
C ALA A 86 2.05 -1.54 -0.98
N ASN A 87 3.15 -2.09 -0.47
CA ASN A 87 4.32 -1.33 -0.10
C ASN A 87 5.36 -1.43 -1.21
N GLY A 88 6.08 -0.34 -1.47
CA GLY A 88 7.26 -0.35 -2.31
C GLY A 88 8.47 0.24 -1.59
N LEU A 89 9.65 -0.25 -1.96
CA LEU A 89 10.94 0.12 -1.37
C LEU A 89 11.93 0.49 -2.48
N GLY A 90 12.78 1.48 -2.24
CA GLY A 90 13.81 1.85 -3.18
C GLY A 90 14.91 2.73 -2.58
N ILE A 91 15.93 2.98 -3.40
CA ILE A 91 17.00 3.94 -3.07
C ILE A 91 16.44 5.35 -3.20
N ILE A 92 16.69 6.19 -2.19
CA ILE A 92 16.28 7.59 -2.17
C ILE A 92 17.07 8.33 -3.26
N ASP A 93 16.37 9.02 -4.15
CA ASP A 93 16.96 9.94 -5.11
C ASP A 93 17.00 11.35 -4.50
N GLU A 94 18.19 11.79 -4.08
CA GLU A 94 18.37 13.09 -3.40
C GLU A 94 18.01 14.29 -4.29
N GLU A 95 18.03 14.12 -5.61
CA GLU A 95 17.68 15.19 -6.57
C GLU A 95 16.15 15.35 -6.74
N LYS A 96 15.35 14.36 -6.33
CA LYS A 96 13.89 14.37 -6.46
C LYS A 96 13.20 14.50 -5.10
N GLN A 97 13.08 15.75 -4.62
CA GLN A 97 12.35 16.10 -3.39
C GLN A 97 10.90 16.58 -3.61
N GLU A 98 10.21 16.14 -4.67
CA GLU A 98 8.85 16.62 -4.93
C GLU A 98 7.80 15.91 -4.08
N LEU A 99 7.73 16.18 -2.78
CA LEU A 99 6.55 15.89 -1.95
C LEU A 99 5.39 16.81 -2.40
N HIS A 100 4.69 16.43 -3.47
CA HIS A 100 3.49 17.11 -3.98
C HIS A 100 2.28 16.96 -3.02
N PHE A 101 2.44 17.44 -1.78
CA PHE A 101 1.37 17.59 -0.79
C PHE A 101 0.70 18.96 -0.84
N LEU A 102 1.26 19.89 -1.62
CA LEU A 102 0.71 21.20 -1.91
C LEU A 102 0.37 21.24 -3.41
N PRO A 103 -0.86 20.89 -3.83
CA PRO A 103 -1.32 21.39 -5.12
C PRO A 103 -1.26 22.92 -5.05
N GLU A 104 -0.73 23.56 -6.10
CA GLU A 104 -0.97 24.99 -6.34
C GLU A 104 -2.45 25.27 -6.04
N PRO A 105 -2.79 26.28 -5.22
CA PRO A 105 -4.19 26.57 -4.93
C PRO A 105 -4.91 26.72 -6.25
N LEU A 106 -6.08 26.07 -6.40
CA LEU A 106 -6.94 26.24 -7.57
C LEU A 106 -7.21 27.74 -7.74
N THR A 107 -6.43 28.38 -8.59
CA THR A 107 -6.67 29.74 -9.03
C THR A 107 -7.89 29.63 -9.92
N ALA A 108 -9.01 30.11 -9.39
CA ALA A 108 -10.25 30.21 -10.16
C ALA A 108 -9.97 31.06 -11.40
N ALA A 109 -10.03 30.41 -12.57
CA ALA A 109 -10.10 31.06 -13.87
C ALA A 109 -11.54 31.48 -14.17
#